data_AF-A0A843E8Y9-F1
#
_entry.id   AF-A0A843E8Y9-F1
#
_cell.length_a   1.000
_cell.length_b   1.000
_cell.length_c   1.000
_cell.angle_alpha   90.00
_cell.angle_beta   90.00
_cell.angle_gamma   90.00
#
_symmetry.space_group_name_H-M   'P 1'
#
loop_
_entity.id
_entity.type
_entity.pdbx_description
1 polymer ?
#
loop_
_entity_poly.entity_id
_entity_poly.type
_entity_poly.pdbx_seq_one_letter_code
_entity_poly.pdbx_strand_id
1 'polypeptide(L)'
;MRADLHTHSIFSDGELIPAELVRRAVALGHDAIAITDHVDMTNVEFVVRNVVKAAELTSDEIQVIPGVEITHVPPSKMDKVIAEAKRLGAQIIVVHGETVTEPVAKGTDMAAVRNPDVDVLGHPGFITEEEAQIAKDNDVALEITGRGGHNITNGHVV
;
A
#
# COMPACT_ATOMS: atom_id res chain seq x y z
N MET A 1 2.54 14.75 -13.36
CA MET A 1 3.27 13.73 -12.59
C MET A 1 2.49 12.43 -12.71
N ARG A 2 3.13 11.35 -13.15
CA ARG A 2 2.54 10.00 -13.18
C ARG A 2 3.23 9.15 -12.11
N ALA A 3 2.47 8.65 -11.15
CA ALA A 3 3.00 7.82 -10.07
C ALA A 3 2.18 6.54 -9.93
N ASP A 4 2.86 5.45 -9.56
CA ASP A 4 2.22 4.22 -9.11
C ASP A 4 2.60 3.99 -7.65
N LEU A 5 1.62 4.02 -6.75
CA LEU A 5 1.86 4.03 -5.30
C LEU A 5 1.55 2.69 -4.63
N HIS A 6 1.23 1.65 -5.40
CA HIS A 6 0.86 0.35 -4.87
C HIS A 6 1.41 -0.77 -5.79
N THR A 7 2.68 -1.13 -5.59
CA THR A 7 3.37 -2.14 -6.41
C THR A 7 4.16 -3.13 -5.57
N HIS A 8 4.19 -4.40 -5.99
CA HIS A 8 4.85 -5.48 -5.24
C HIS A 8 6.07 -6.02 -5.96
N SER A 9 7.05 -6.46 -5.18
CA SER A 9 8.28 -7.08 -5.65
C SER A 9 8.35 -8.54 -5.18
N ILE A 10 9.48 -9.21 -5.43
CA ILE A 10 9.73 -10.57 -4.91
C ILE A 10 9.82 -10.65 -3.38
N PHE A 11 9.73 -9.54 -2.65
CA PHE A 11 9.71 -9.57 -1.20
C PHE A 11 8.35 -10.00 -0.63
N SER A 12 7.31 -10.06 -1.48
CA SER A 12 6.01 -10.65 -1.17
C SER A 12 5.47 -11.51 -2.33
N ASP A 13 4.41 -11.07 -3.02
CA ASP A 13 3.74 -11.82 -4.10
C ASP A 13 4.09 -11.30 -5.50
N GLY A 14 4.94 -10.28 -5.62
CA GLY A 14 5.43 -9.77 -6.90
C GLY A 14 6.45 -10.71 -7.55
N GLU A 15 6.59 -10.60 -8.88
CA GLU A 15 7.46 -11.47 -9.67
C GLU A 15 8.84 -10.87 -9.96
N LEU A 16 9.01 -9.56 -9.70
CA LEU A 16 10.19 -8.80 -10.12
C LEU A 16 11.02 -8.33 -8.94
N ILE A 17 12.34 -8.33 -9.09
CA ILE A 17 13.22 -7.63 -8.15
C ILE A 17 12.98 -6.12 -8.24
N PRO A 18 13.23 -5.35 -7.16
CA PRO A 18 13.04 -3.90 -7.16
C PRO A 18 13.67 -3.16 -8.33
N ALA A 19 14.91 -3.52 -8.70
CA ALA A 19 15.62 -2.87 -9.82
C ALA A 19 14.91 -3.06 -11.17
N GLU A 20 14.35 -4.25 -11.42
CA GLU A 20 13.61 -4.51 -12.66
C GLU A 20 12.24 -3.81 -12.64
N LEU A 21 11.55 -3.85 -11.50
CA LEU A 21 10.28 -3.16 -11.29
C LEU A 21 10.41 -1.65 -11.56
N VAL A 22 11.41 -1.01 -10.96
CA VAL A 22 11.71 0.42 -11.18
C VAL A 22 12.05 0.71 -12.64
N ARG A 23 12.88 -0.13 -13.30
CA ARG A 23 13.21 0.06 -14.72
C ARG A 23 11.99 -0.01 -15.63
N ARG A 24 11.01 -0.87 -15.33
CA ARG A 24 9.74 -0.95 -16.07
C ARG A 24 8.88 0.29 -15.83
N ALA A 25 8.83 0.80 -14.60
CA ALA A 25 8.12 2.04 -14.28
C ALA A 25 8.67 3.24 -15.08
N VAL A 26 10.00 3.39 -15.15
CA VAL A 26 10.68 4.40 -15.99
C VAL A 26 10.31 4.24 -17.46
N ALA A 27 10.35 3.01 -17.99
CA ALA A 27 10.00 2.76 -19.39
C ALA A 27 8.53 3.09 -19.72
N LEU A 28 7.64 3.02 -18.74
CA LEU A 28 6.23 3.42 -18.83
C LEU A 28 6.00 4.93 -18.58
N GLY A 29 7.05 5.69 -18.30
CA GLY A 29 7.00 7.14 -18.07
C GLY A 29 6.42 7.53 -16.71
N HIS A 30 6.69 6.75 -15.66
CA HIS A 30 6.38 7.15 -14.28
C HIS A 30 7.48 8.04 -13.71
N ASP A 31 7.08 9.12 -13.04
CA ASP A 31 7.97 10.02 -12.30
C ASP A 31 8.22 9.50 -10.87
N ALA A 32 7.35 8.63 -10.35
CA ALA A 32 7.51 8.00 -9.05
C ALA A 32 6.91 6.58 -9.01
N ILE A 33 7.50 5.72 -8.18
CA ILE A 33 6.98 4.39 -7.86
C ILE A 33 7.14 4.11 -6.37
N ALA A 34 6.09 3.63 -5.71
CA ALA A 34 6.20 3.06 -4.38
C ALA A 34 6.26 1.53 -4.45
N ILE A 35 7.22 0.94 -3.73
CA ILE A 35 7.29 -0.50 -3.53
C ILE A 35 6.65 -0.79 -2.17
N THR A 36 5.51 -1.48 -2.18
CA THR A 36 4.62 -1.65 -1.04
C THR A 36 4.29 -3.14 -0.85
N ASP A 37 5.32 -3.97 -0.80
CA ASP A 37 5.16 -5.41 -0.57
C ASP A 37 4.28 -5.74 0.65
N HIS A 38 3.54 -6.85 0.58
CA HIS A 38 2.68 -7.32 1.66
C HIS A 38 3.47 -7.59 2.94
N VAL A 39 2.97 -7.06 4.06
CA VAL A 39 3.53 -7.32 5.39
C VAL A 39 2.51 -7.68 6.45
N ASP A 40 2.96 -8.52 7.38
CA ASP A 40 2.35 -8.77 8.68
C ASP A 40 3.42 -8.68 9.80
N MET A 41 3.07 -9.12 11.01
CA MET A 41 3.99 -9.08 12.16
C MET A 41 5.22 -10.00 12.02
N THR A 42 5.24 -10.92 11.05
CA THR A 42 6.29 -11.92 10.88
C THR A 42 7.39 -11.47 9.92
N ASN A 43 7.07 -10.63 8.94
CA ASN A 43 7.99 -10.27 7.86
C ASN A 43 8.27 -8.76 7.75
N VAL A 44 7.53 -7.88 8.45
CA VAL A 44 7.67 -6.41 8.32
C VAL A 44 9.11 -5.92 8.45
N GLU A 45 9.91 -6.51 9.34
CA GLU A 45 11.32 -6.14 9.52
C GLU A 45 12.18 -6.48 8.28
N PHE A 46 11.96 -7.65 7.70
CA PHE A 46 12.69 -8.08 6.51
C PHE A 46 12.30 -7.23 5.30
N VAL A 47 11.00 -7.03 5.07
CA VAL A 47 10.50 -6.31 3.90
C VAL A 47 10.93 -4.86 3.93
N VAL A 48 10.62 -4.12 5.01
CA VAL A 48 10.92 -2.68 5.08
C VAL A 48 12.42 -2.41 4.94
N ARG A 49 13.28 -3.22 5.59
CA ARG A 49 14.74 -3.03 5.47
C ARG A 49 15.27 -3.23 4.07
N ASN A 50 14.67 -4.11 3.27
CA ASN A 50 15.10 -4.33 1.89
C ASN A 50 14.50 -3.31 0.93
N VAL A 51 13.24 -2.92 1.15
CA VAL A 51 12.57 -1.88 0.37
C VAL A 51 13.22 -0.51 0.59
N VAL A 52 13.61 -0.15 1.82
CA VAL A 52 14.39 1.08 2.10
C VAL A 52 15.71 1.10 1.34
N LYS A 53 16.42 -0.03 1.23
CA LYS A 53 17.63 -0.10 0.39
C LYS A 53 17.31 0.07 -1.09
N ALA A 54 16.15 -0.39 -1.55
CA ALA A 54 15.74 -0.21 -2.93
C ALA A 54 15.48 1.27 -3.28
N ALA A 55 15.27 2.15 -2.29
CA ALA A 55 15.15 3.59 -2.52
C ALA A 55 16.41 4.21 -3.17
N GLU A 56 17.59 3.57 -3.03
CA GLU A 56 18.83 3.94 -3.72
C GLU A 56 18.74 3.84 -5.26
N LEU A 57 17.69 3.18 -5.79
CA LEU A 57 17.39 3.13 -7.22
C LEU A 57 16.77 4.44 -7.75
N THR A 58 16.45 5.39 -6.86
CA THR A 58 16.02 6.74 -7.23
C THR A 58 17.05 7.39 -8.14
N SER A 59 16.57 8.09 -9.18
CA SER A 59 17.40 8.80 -10.14
C SER A 59 16.71 10.08 -10.61
N ASP A 60 17.36 10.81 -11.52
CA ASP A 60 16.73 11.97 -12.17
C ASP A 60 15.49 11.60 -13.02
N GLU A 61 15.31 10.31 -13.35
CA GLU A 61 14.17 9.81 -14.13
C GLU A 61 12.98 9.39 -13.25
N ILE A 62 13.20 8.93 -12.02
CA ILE A 62 12.15 8.37 -11.16
C ILE A 62 12.48 8.45 -9.68
N GLN A 63 11.49 8.78 -8.86
CA GLN A 63 11.56 8.67 -7.41
C GLN A 63 11.08 7.28 -6.94
N VAL A 64 11.89 6.58 -6.15
CA VAL A 64 11.51 5.30 -5.54
C VAL A 64 11.14 5.52 -4.07
N ILE A 65 9.88 5.24 -3.74
CA ILE A 65 9.32 5.47 -2.40
C ILE A 65 9.26 4.12 -1.66
N PRO A 66 9.97 3.96 -0.54
CA PRO A 66 9.91 2.74 0.23
C PRO A 66 8.60 2.69 1.04
N GLY A 67 7.80 1.65 0.87
CA GLY A 67 6.55 1.47 1.59
C GLY A 67 6.24 0.03 1.91
N VAL A 68 5.03 -0.21 2.42
CA VAL A 68 4.47 -1.55 2.68
C VAL A 68 2.97 -1.54 2.48
N GLU A 69 2.41 -2.71 2.18
CA GLU A 69 0.98 -2.97 2.28
C GLU A 69 0.69 -3.84 3.52
N ILE A 70 0.01 -3.27 4.52
CA ILE A 70 -0.44 -4.02 5.70
C ILE A 70 -1.55 -4.97 5.28
N THR A 71 -1.27 -6.27 5.30
CA THR A 71 -2.10 -7.27 4.63
C THR A 71 -2.59 -8.33 5.60
N HIS A 72 -3.91 -8.54 5.67
CA HIS A 72 -4.56 -9.53 6.55
C HIS A 72 -4.20 -9.48 8.04
N VAL A 73 -3.64 -8.37 8.53
CA VAL A 73 -3.42 -8.14 9.96
C VAL A 73 -4.77 -7.89 10.64
N PRO A 74 -5.11 -8.57 11.76
CA PRO A 74 -6.34 -8.28 12.48
C PRO A 74 -6.43 -6.80 12.85
N PRO A 75 -7.59 -6.13 12.71
CA PRO A 75 -7.71 -4.68 12.94
C PRO A 75 -7.16 -4.23 14.30
N SER A 76 -7.39 -5.02 15.35
CA SER A 76 -6.90 -4.75 16.72
C SER A 76 -5.37 -4.81 16.90
N LYS A 77 -4.63 -5.27 15.90
CA LYS A 77 -3.16 -5.38 15.89
C LYS A 77 -2.50 -4.52 14.82
N MET A 78 -3.28 -3.87 13.95
CA MET A 78 -2.80 -3.15 12.78
C MET A 78 -1.82 -2.03 13.16
N ASP A 79 -2.20 -1.19 14.13
CA ASP A 79 -1.39 -0.06 14.61
C ASP A 79 0.03 -0.48 15.03
N LYS A 80 0.17 -1.68 15.61
CA LYS A 80 1.48 -2.20 16.02
C LYS A 80 2.38 -2.47 14.81
N VAL A 81 1.82 -3.02 13.74
CA VAL A 81 2.60 -3.33 12.52
C VAL A 81 2.91 -2.04 11.76
N ILE A 82 1.96 -1.10 11.68
CA ILE A 82 2.15 0.23 11.08
C ILE A 82 3.29 0.97 11.80
N ALA A 83 3.23 1.06 13.13
CA ALA A 83 4.25 1.75 13.92
C ALA A 83 5.65 1.14 13.72
N GLU A 84 5.73 -0.19 13.63
CA GLU A 84 6.99 -0.89 13.35
C GLU A 84 7.51 -0.61 11.94
N ALA A 85 6.64 -0.61 10.92
CA ALA A 85 7.01 -0.28 9.55
C ALA A 85 7.57 1.16 9.44
N LYS A 86 6.88 2.13 10.05
CA LYS A 86 7.33 3.54 10.11
C LYS A 86 8.67 3.66 10.81
N ARG A 87 8.84 3.00 11.96
CA ARG A 87 10.10 2.98 12.73
C ARG A 87 11.28 2.44 11.91
N LEU A 88 11.02 1.48 11.03
CA LEU A 88 12.01 0.86 10.16
C LEU A 88 12.28 1.65 8.86
N GLY A 89 11.51 2.70 8.58
CA GLY A 89 11.75 3.63 7.48
C GLY A 89 10.77 3.54 6.31
N ALA A 90 9.63 2.85 6.45
CA ALA A 90 8.55 2.96 5.47
C ALA A 90 8.03 4.40 5.42
N GLN A 91 7.98 4.96 4.22
CA GLN A 91 7.51 6.33 3.95
C GLN A 91 6.05 6.38 3.54
N ILE A 92 5.53 5.30 2.96
CA ILE A 92 4.12 5.15 2.61
C ILE A 92 3.56 3.83 3.18
N ILE A 93 2.39 3.92 3.78
CA ILE A 93 1.63 2.81 4.36
C ILE A 93 0.35 2.66 3.56
N VAL A 94 0.25 1.54 2.84
CA VAL A 94 -0.98 1.08 2.24
C VAL A 94 -1.61 0.06 3.18
N VAL A 95 -2.93 0.08 3.34
CA VAL A 95 -3.66 -1.01 3.99
C VAL A 95 -4.46 -1.77 2.95
N HIS A 96 -4.36 -3.10 2.97
CA HIS A 96 -5.17 -3.99 2.15
C HIS A 96 -6.63 -3.91 2.61
N GLY A 97 -7.47 -3.17 1.89
CA GLY A 97 -8.87 -2.96 2.26
C GLY A 97 -9.76 -4.18 2.03
N GLU A 98 -11.03 -4.07 2.41
CA GLU A 98 -12.04 -5.15 2.41
C GLU A 98 -12.53 -5.53 1.00
N THR A 99 -11.59 -5.78 0.08
CA THR A 99 -11.83 -6.29 -1.27
C THR A 99 -12.78 -7.48 -1.29
N VAL A 100 -13.57 -7.58 -2.36
CA VAL A 100 -14.50 -8.71 -2.59
C VAL A 100 -13.81 -9.94 -3.16
N THR A 101 -12.50 -9.85 -3.44
CA THR A 101 -11.74 -10.91 -4.12
C THR A 101 -11.30 -12.01 -3.16
N GLU A 102 -11.07 -11.67 -1.89
CA GLU A 102 -10.50 -12.59 -0.90
C GLU A 102 -10.96 -12.25 0.53
N PRO A 103 -10.76 -13.15 1.52
CA PRO A 103 -11.32 -12.95 2.85
C PRO A 103 -10.49 -11.95 3.67
N VAL A 104 -11.01 -10.73 3.83
CA VAL A 104 -10.45 -9.70 4.72
C VAL A 104 -11.25 -9.61 6.01
N ALA A 105 -10.58 -9.33 7.13
CA ALA A 105 -11.25 -9.18 8.41
C ALA A 105 -12.13 -7.92 8.42
N LYS A 106 -13.38 -8.06 8.86
CA LYS A 106 -14.30 -6.91 8.98
C LYS A 106 -13.78 -5.88 9.99
N GLY A 107 -13.93 -4.60 9.65
CA GLY A 107 -13.40 -3.45 10.39
C GLY A 107 -11.97 -3.09 10.00
N THR A 108 -11.41 -3.70 8.95
CA THR A 108 -10.08 -3.35 8.41
C THR A 108 -10.10 -1.93 7.85
N ASP A 109 -11.10 -1.61 7.02
CA ASP A 109 -11.22 -0.29 6.41
C ASP A 109 -11.40 0.79 7.46
N MET A 110 -12.34 0.60 8.39
CA MET A 110 -12.56 1.51 9.51
C MET A 110 -11.30 1.70 10.39
N ALA A 111 -10.49 0.66 10.61
CA ALA A 111 -9.25 0.79 11.35
C ALA A 111 -8.20 1.59 10.56
N ALA A 112 -8.09 1.32 9.26
CA ALA A 112 -7.17 2.01 8.36
C ALA A 112 -7.47 3.52 8.31
N VAL A 113 -8.71 3.90 8.02
CA VAL A 113 -9.08 5.33 7.85
C VAL A 113 -8.99 6.12 9.15
N ARG A 114 -8.96 5.47 10.32
CA ARG A 114 -8.82 6.12 11.63
C ARG A 114 -7.37 6.30 12.07
N ASN A 115 -6.42 5.65 11.43
CA ASN A 115 -5.02 5.71 11.81
C ASN A 115 -4.30 6.80 11.01
N PRO A 116 -3.73 7.84 11.66
CA PRO A 116 -3.08 8.96 10.98
C PRO A 116 -1.74 8.62 10.32
N ASP A 117 -1.19 7.41 10.55
CA ASP A 117 0.02 6.93 9.89
C ASP A 117 -0.29 6.13 8.60
N VAL A 118 -1.56 5.90 8.27
CA VAL A 118 -1.98 5.27 7.02
C VAL A 118 -2.11 6.33 5.94
N ASP A 119 -1.49 6.09 4.79
CA ASP A 119 -1.52 7.03 3.66
C ASP A 119 -2.59 6.64 2.64
N VAL A 120 -2.78 5.33 2.41
CA VAL A 120 -3.71 4.80 1.41
C VAL A 120 -4.50 3.61 1.96
N LEU A 121 -5.82 3.64 1.79
CA LEU A 121 -6.66 2.46 1.87
C LEU A 121 -6.79 1.84 0.46
N GLY A 122 -6.11 0.71 0.26
CA GLY A 122 -6.09 -0.05 -0.99
C GLY A 122 -7.41 -0.79 -1.21
N HIS A 123 -7.90 -0.80 -2.46
CA HIS A 123 -9.09 -1.52 -2.94
C HIS A 123 -10.12 -1.91 -1.84
N PRO A 124 -10.88 -0.94 -1.30
CA PRO A 124 -11.66 -1.10 -0.06
C PRO A 124 -12.95 -1.92 -0.22
N GLY A 125 -13.17 -2.60 -1.35
CA GLY A 125 -14.42 -3.31 -1.57
C GLY A 125 -15.62 -2.37 -1.53
N PHE A 126 -16.57 -2.66 -0.64
CA PHE A 126 -17.82 -1.90 -0.47
C PHE A 126 -17.69 -0.83 0.61
N ILE A 127 -16.75 0.11 0.44
CA ILE A 127 -16.54 1.22 1.37
C ILE A 127 -17.85 1.98 1.65
N THR A 128 -18.05 2.36 2.91
CA THR A 128 -19.22 3.13 3.35
C THR A 128 -18.98 4.64 3.27
N GLU A 129 -20.06 5.43 3.23
CA GLU A 129 -19.97 6.90 3.31
C GLU A 129 -19.30 7.38 4.60
N GLU A 130 -19.49 6.66 5.72
CA GLU A 130 -18.84 6.97 7.00
C GLU A 130 -17.32 6.79 6.90
N GLU A 131 -16.86 5.65 6.37
CA GLU A 131 -15.44 5.37 6.18
C GLU A 131 -14.79 6.37 5.21
N ALA A 132 -15.47 6.69 4.11
CA ALA A 132 -14.98 7.67 3.14
C ALA A 132 -14.87 9.09 3.74
N GLN A 133 -15.83 9.50 4.57
CA GLN A 133 -15.78 10.78 5.26
C GLN A 133 -14.64 10.83 6.29
N ILE A 134 -14.43 9.75 7.06
CA ILE A 134 -13.31 9.66 8.00
C ILE A 134 -11.97 9.65 7.27
N ALA A 135 -11.86 8.93 6.14
CA ALA A 135 -10.67 8.91 5.31
C ALA A 135 -10.30 10.32 4.86
N LYS A 136 -11.28 11.08 4.35
CA LYS A 136 -11.10 12.49 3.97
C LYS A 136 -10.66 13.36 5.15
N ASP A 137 -11.26 13.19 6.32
CA ASP A 137 -10.95 14.01 7.50
C ASP A 137 -9.54 13.73 8.05
N ASN A 138 -9.02 12.52 7.82
CA ASN A 138 -7.69 12.08 8.25
C ASN A 138 -6.63 12.08 7.14
N ASP A 139 -6.93 12.62 5.96
CA ASP A 139 -6.03 12.66 4.79
C ASP A 139 -5.57 11.27 4.31
N VAL A 140 -6.42 10.26 4.44
CA VAL A 140 -6.21 8.91 3.92
C VAL A 140 -6.77 8.83 2.51
N ALA A 141 -5.92 8.55 1.52
CA ALA A 141 -6.37 8.37 0.14
C ALA A 141 -7.11 7.03 -0.03
N LEU A 142 -8.15 7.05 -0.88
CA LEU A 142 -8.87 5.84 -1.28
C LEU A 142 -8.40 5.39 -2.66
N GLU A 143 -7.99 4.14 -2.79
CA GLU A 143 -7.47 3.62 -4.04
C GLU A 143 -8.58 3.31 -5.06
N ILE A 144 -8.37 3.73 -6.30
CA ILE A 144 -9.05 3.18 -7.48
C ILE A 144 -8.05 2.23 -8.16
N THR A 145 -8.18 0.93 -7.91
CA THR A 145 -7.16 -0.02 -8.31
C THR A 145 -7.30 -0.43 -9.79
N GLY A 146 -6.16 -0.64 -10.45
CA GLY A 146 -6.08 -1.26 -11.78
C GLY A 146 -6.02 -2.78 -11.76
N ARG A 147 -5.82 -3.41 -10.58
CA ARG A 147 -5.66 -4.85 -10.44
C ARG A 147 -6.97 -5.58 -10.71
N GLY A 148 -6.96 -6.50 -11.67
CA GLY A 148 -8.14 -7.30 -12.01
C GLY A 148 -8.65 -8.09 -10.80
N GLY A 149 -9.96 -8.07 -10.57
CA GLY A 149 -10.59 -8.66 -9.39
C GLY A 149 -10.81 -7.61 -8.30
N HIS A 150 -9.75 -6.98 -7.82
CA HIS A 150 -9.86 -5.92 -6.80
C HIS A 150 -10.59 -4.68 -7.33
N ASN A 151 -10.56 -4.45 -8.65
CA ASN A 151 -11.23 -3.33 -9.30
C ASN A 151 -12.77 -3.48 -9.44
N ILE A 152 -13.35 -4.62 -9.04
CA ILE A 152 -14.80 -4.91 -9.20
C ILE A 152 -15.66 -3.83 -8.53
N THR A 153 -15.21 -3.29 -7.40
CA THR A 153 -15.97 -2.32 -6.60
C THR A 153 -15.47 -0.88 -6.74
N ASN A 154 -14.61 -0.57 -7.71
CA ASN A 154 -14.13 0.81 -7.94
C ASN A 154 -15.28 1.84 -8.04
N GLY A 155 -16.46 1.43 -8.51
CA GLY A 155 -17.67 2.25 -8.56
C GLY A 155 -18.20 2.75 -7.22
N HIS A 156 -17.73 2.21 -6.09
CA HIS A 156 -18.05 2.70 -4.75
C HIS A 156 -17.09 3.79 -4.25
N VAL A 157 -15.96 3.99 -4.94
CA VAL A 157 -14.95 4.99 -4.59
C VAL A 157 -15.14 6.30 -5.38
N VAL A 158 -15.78 6.24 -6.57
CA VAL A 158 -15.97 7.36 -7.52
C VAL A 158 -17.32 8.04 -7.48
#